data_AF-A0A7C5EHW6-F1
#
_entry.id   AF-A0A7C5EHW6-F1
#
_cell.length_a   1.000
_cell.length_b   1.000
_cell.length_c   1.000
_cell.angle_alpha   90.00
_cell.angle_beta   90.00
_cell.angle_gamma   90.00
#
_symmetry.space_group_name_H-M   'P 1'
#
loop_
_entity.id
_entity.type
_entity.pdbx_description
1 polymer ?
#
loop_
_entity_poly.entity_id
_entity_poly.type
_entity_poly.pdbx_seq_one_letter_code
_entity_poly.pdbx_strand_id
1 'polypeptide(L)'
;MAHIRTESNRRRPEVTSDGRQIRLGRILGKERRAVVVACDHGMFDGPHRGMEDIPALLDRLGDAPDAILLAPGMLARCGGYFGRRGAPAAIVRLNFNSVFCFHWKYSQSIISNLWRAEEAAAAGADAVLVCLTLRTGSEASDAKNAEVFSRLCQDAHRVGLPVLGEYFPSGHLSKTQDEFHEEVLIGCRMLFELGADFIKTFHTSRFREITSSCAIPILGLGAEKKPTDLDALALAERLMADGAGGVVFGRNVVQASNPKAFVCALQDIVKDGRTARYAAKKHHLS
;
A
#
# COMPACT_ATOMS: atom_id res chain seq x y z
N MET A 1 -11.13 -11.31 -55.63
CA MET A 1 -10.06 -10.36 -55.23
C MET A 1 -10.46 -9.76 -53.90
N ALA A 2 -9.71 -10.10 -52.85
CA ALA A 2 -10.03 -9.75 -51.47
C ALA A 2 -9.70 -8.28 -51.17
N HIS A 3 -10.65 -7.57 -50.56
CA HIS A 3 -10.44 -6.23 -50.01
C HIS A 3 -9.64 -6.32 -48.71
N ILE A 4 -8.42 -5.81 -48.72
CA ILE A 4 -7.60 -5.55 -47.54
C ILE A 4 -8.14 -4.25 -46.92
N ARG A 5 -8.79 -4.34 -45.76
CA ARG A 5 -9.04 -3.18 -44.89
C ARG A 5 -7.77 -2.95 -44.05
N THR A 6 -7.12 -1.82 -44.28
CA THR A 6 -6.01 -1.31 -43.49
C THR A 6 -6.47 -1.00 -42.07
N GLU A 7 -5.83 -1.63 -41.08
CA GLU A 7 -6.01 -1.32 -39.66
C GLU A 7 -5.63 0.14 -39.36
N SER A 8 -6.54 0.84 -38.69
CA SER A 8 -6.33 2.22 -38.24
C SER A 8 -5.19 2.26 -37.21
N ASN A 9 -4.10 2.95 -37.58
CA ASN A 9 -3.00 3.31 -36.69
C ASN A 9 -3.51 4.30 -35.62
N ARG A 10 -4.17 3.81 -34.56
CA ARG A 10 -4.45 4.60 -33.36
C ARG A 10 -3.15 4.76 -32.60
N ARG A 11 -2.43 5.86 -32.85
CA ARG A 11 -1.33 6.31 -32.00
C ARG A 11 -1.84 6.33 -30.56
N ARG A 12 -1.24 5.51 -29.69
CA ARG A 12 -1.45 5.62 -28.23
C ARG A 12 -1.09 7.06 -27.83
N PRO A 13 -1.89 7.73 -26.99
CA PRO A 13 -1.54 9.07 -26.52
C PRO A 13 -0.15 9.01 -25.90
N GLU A 14 0.71 9.93 -26.33
CA GLU A 14 2.06 10.09 -25.83
C GLU A 14 1.96 10.47 -24.35
N VAL A 15 2.16 9.49 -23.46
CA VAL A 15 2.17 9.74 -22.02
C VAL A 15 3.39 10.61 -21.76
N THR A 16 3.18 11.87 -21.42
CA THR A 16 4.23 12.72 -20.87
C THR A 16 4.70 12.07 -19.57
N SER A 17 5.82 11.37 -19.64
CA SER A 17 6.43 10.66 -18.51
C SER A 17 6.97 11.70 -17.52
N ASP A 18 6.21 12.01 -16.48
CA ASP A 18 6.65 12.87 -15.39
C ASP A 18 7.42 12.08 -14.31
N GLY A 19 7.93 12.77 -13.30
CA GLY A 19 8.66 12.15 -12.18
C GLY A 19 7.83 11.12 -11.41
N ARG A 20 6.49 11.25 -11.39
CA ARG A 20 5.61 10.29 -10.73
C ARG A 20 5.58 8.98 -11.49
N GLN A 21 5.42 9.03 -12.82
CA GLN A 21 5.40 7.82 -13.65
C GLN A 21 6.72 7.03 -13.58
N ILE A 22 7.87 7.73 -13.52
CA ILE A 22 9.17 7.07 -13.35
C ILE A 22 9.24 6.35 -12.00
N ARG A 23 8.86 7.01 -10.90
CA ARG A 23 8.91 6.42 -9.55
C ARG A 23 7.91 5.29 -9.40
N LEU A 24 6.69 5.47 -9.89
CA LEU A 24 5.65 4.45 -9.87
C LEU A 24 6.05 3.21 -10.69
N GLY A 25 6.72 3.40 -11.84
CA GLY A 25 7.26 2.31 -12.65
C GLY A 25 8.35 1.50 -11.94
N ARG A 26 9.14 2.12 -11.05
CA ARG A 26 10.12 1.40 -10.21
C ARG A 26 9.45 0.53 -9.14
N ILE A 27 8.33 1.00 -8.58
CA ILE A 27 7.58 0.27 -7.55
C ILE A 27 6.77 -0.89 -8.15
N LEU A 28 6.05 -0.64 -9.25
CA LEU A 28 5.09 -1.59 -9.80
C LEU A 28 5.67 -2.48 -10.91
N GLY A 29 6.85 -2.16 -11.44
CA GLY A 29 7.42 -2.86 -12.59
C GLY A 29 6.54 -2.80 -13.84
N LYS A 30 6.84 -3.64 -14.84
CA LYS A 30 6.13 -3.68 -16.12
C LYS A 30 4.74 -4.30 -15.99
N GLU A 31 4.62 -5.21 -15.04
CA GLU A 31 3.47 -6.05 -14.73
C GLU A 31 2.42 -5.26 -13.94
N ARG A 32 2.76 -4.04 -13.52
CA ARG A 32 1.96 -3.16 -12.67
C ARG A 32 1.57 -3.82 -11.35
N ARG A 33 2.50 -4.57 -10.75
CA ARG A 33 2.31 -5.28 -9.49
C ARG A 33 3.40 -4.99 -8.47
N ALA A 34 3.09 -4.96 -7.18
CA ALA A 34 4.08 -4.73 -6.13
C ALA A 34 3.90 -5.56 -4.86
N VAL A 35 5.01 -5.93 -4.24
CA VAL A 35 5.10 -6.41 -2.86
C VAL A 35 5.70 -5.29 -2.01
N VAL A 36 4.85 -4.66 -1.19
CA VAL A 36 5.24 -3.60 -0.27
C VAL A 36 5.27 -4.14 1.16
N VAL A 37 6.34 -3.85 1.89
CA VAL A 37 6.44 -4.18 3.32
C VAL A 37 6.14 -2.95 4.16
N ALA A 38 5.16 -3.04 5.05
CA ALA A 38 4.76 -1.93 5.92
C ALA A 38 5.46 -1.97 7.29
N CYS A 39 6.13 -0.87 7.63
CA CYS A 39 6.96 -0.70 8.82
C CYS A 39 6.65 0.61 9.58
N ASP A 40 5.49 1.22 9.32
CA ASP A 40 5.05 2.52 9.87
C ASP A 40 4.22 2.43 11.17
N HIS A 41 3.88 1.20 11.60
CA HIS A 41 2.99 0.92 12.73
C HIS A 41 3.40 1.59 14.05
N GLY A 42 4.71 1.67 14.33
CA GLY A 42 5.23 2.23 15.58
C GLY A 42 4.80 3.68 15.86
N MET A 43 4.41 4.41 14.81
CA MET A 43 3.91 5.78 14.92
C MET A 43 2.56 5.88 15.63
N PHE A 44 1.74 4.83 15.60
CA PHE A 44 0.35 4.87 16.10
C PHE A 44 -0.07 3.67 16.96
N ASP A 45 0.57 2.51 16.79
CA ASP A 45 0.24 1.25 17.49
C ASP A 45 1.38 0.76 18.41
N GLY A 46 2.46 1.54 18.51
CA GLY A 46 3.60 1.24 19.38
C GLY A 46 4.53 0.13 18.87
N PRO A 47 5.46 -0.34 19.73
CA PRO A 47 6.54 -1.25 19.32
C PRO A 47 6.02 -2.68 19.17
N HIS A 48 5.57 -3.04 17.97
CA HIS A 48 5.26 -4.43 17.65
C HIS A 48 6.50 -5.30 17.65
N ARG A 49 6.33 -6.56 18.05
CA ARG A 49 7.37 -7.59 17.92
C ARG A 49 7.95 -7.63 16.51
N GLY A 50 9.27 -7.45 16.42
CA GLY A 50 10.07 -7.42 15.20
C GLY A 50 10.18 -6.04 14.53
N MET A 51 9.48 -5.01 15.03
CA MET A 51 9.52 -3.63 14.53
C MET A 51 10.14 -2.65 15.53
N GLU A 52 10.71 -3.13 16.63
CA GLU A 52 11.35 -2.29 17.66
C GLU A 52 12.61 -1.59 17.11
N ASP A 53 13.34 -2.28 16.23
CA ASP A 53 14.51 -1.77 15.52
C ASP A 53 14.30 -1.93 14.01
N ILE A 54 13.75 -0.88 13.38
CA ILE A 54 13.45 -0.88 11.95
C ILE A 54 14.74 -1.00 11.10
N PRO A 55 15.83 -0.24 11.34
CA PRO A 55 17.08 -0.45 10.61
C PRO A 55 17.54 -1.92 10.59
N ALA A 56 17.60 -2.58 11.76
CA ALA A 56 18.00 -3.99 11.84
C ALA A 56 17.00 -4.93 11.14
N LEU A 57 15.70 -4.62 11.18
CA LEU A 57 14.68 -5.34 10.43
C LEU A 57 14.91 -5.23 8.91
N LEU A 58 15.19 -4.03 8.39
CA LEU A 58 15.42 -3.83 6.95
C LEU A 58 16.66 -4.59 6.46
N ASP A 59 17.73 -4.61 7.26
CA ASP A 59 18.92 -5.42 6.96
C ASP A 59 18.60 -6.92 6.84
N ARG A 60 17.72 -7.43 7.71
CA ARG A 60 17.27 -8.82 7.67
C ARG A 60 16.33 -9.11 6.50
N LEU A 61 15.50 -8.17 6.09
CA LEU A 61 14.61 -8.30 4.92
C LEU A 61 15.42 -8.36 3.62
N GLY A 62 16.54 -7.65 3.54
CA GLY A 62 17.31 -7.48 2.32
C GLY A 62 16.54 -6.68 1.27
N ASP A 63 16.85 -6.89 -0.01
CA ASP A 63 16.33 -6.07 -1.12
C ASP A 63 15.18 -6.76 -1.90
N ALA A 64 14.57 -7.80 -1.33
CA ALA A 64 13.49 -8.55 -1.99
C ALA A 64 12.16 -7.76 -2.16
N PRO A 65 11.76 -6.84 -1.26
CA PRO A 65 10.55 -6.03 -1.45
C PRO A 65 10.68 -5.10 -2.67
N ASP A 66 9.56 -4.77 -3.32
CA ASP A 66 9.57 -3.68 -4.31
C ASP A 66 9.63 -2.30 -3.62
N ALA A 67 9.00 -2.19 -2.45
CA ALA A 67 9.02 -0.97 -1.65
C ALA A 67 8.85 -1.24 -0.15
N ILE A 68 9.31 -0.29 0.67
CA ILE A 68 9.11 -0.26 2.12
C ILE A 68 8.28 0.97 2.48
N LEU A 69 7.19 0.77 3.22
CA LEU A 69 6.38 1.86 3.79
C LEU A 69 6.87 2.19 5.22
N LEU A 70 7.16 3.47 5.46
CA LEU A 70 7.73 3.98 6.71
C LEU A 70 6.95 5.18 7.25
N ALA A 71 7.09 5.38 8.57
CA ALA A 71 6.72 6.63 9.21
C ALA A 71 7.76 7.72 8.88
N PRO A 72 7.38 9.01 8.84
CA PRO A 72 8.25 10.14 8.52
C PRO A 72 9.66 10.10 9.13
N GLY A 73 9.73 10.02 10.47
CA GLY A 73 11.00 10.05 11.20
C GLY A 73 11.90 8.83 10.98
N MET A 74 11.38 7.77 10.36
CA MET A 74 12.14 6.53 10.14
C MET A 74 12.94 6.54 8.85
N LEU A 75 12.54 7.31 7.83
CA LEU A 75 13.28 7.36 6.57
C LEU A 75 14.74 7.80 6.78
N ALA A 76 14.95 8.89 7.52
CA ALA A 76 16.29 9.40 7.83
C ALA A 76 17.14 8.40 8.63
N ARG A 77 16.51 7.64 9.54
CA ARG A 77 17.19 6.61 10.35
C ARG A 77 17.57 5.37 9.53
N CYS A 78 16.89 5.15 8.41
CA CYS A 78 17.14 4.05 7.48
C CYS A 78 17.95 4.47 6.24
N GLY A 79 18.57 5.66 6.26
CA GLY A 79 19.30 6.20 5.10
C GLY A 79 20.41 5.28 4.57
N GLY A 80 21.09 4.54 5.45
CA GLY A 80 22.10 3.55 5.04
C GLY A 80 21.55 2.39 4.22
N TYR A 81 20.29 2.00 4.44
CA TYR A 81 19.61 0.94 3.68
C TYR A 81 19.18 1.44 2.29
N PHE A 82 18.54 2.61 2.22
CA PHE A 82 18.05 3.21 0.96
C PHE A 82 19.15 3.84 0.10
N GLY A 83 20.27 4.25 0.69
CA GLY A 83 21.40 4.82 -0.03
C GLY A 83 22.18 3.83 -0.91
N ARG A 84 21.75 2.55 -0.96
CA ARG A 84 22.42 1.48 -1.71
C ARG A 84 21.83 1.36 -3.11
N ARG A 85 22.68 0.98 -4.08
CA ARG A 85 22.21 0.62 -5.42
C ARG A 85 21.34 -0.64 -5.34
N GLY A 86 20.13 -0.56 -5.91
CA GLY A 86 19.18 -1.67 -5.93
C GLY A 86 18.34 -1.82 -4.67
N ALA A 87 18.40 -0.85 -3.74
CA ALA A 87 17.49 -0.82 -2.60
C ALA A 87 16.02 -0.71 -3.07
N PRO A 88 15.06 -1.29 -2.31
CA PRO A 88 13.64 -1.06 -2.56
C PRO A 88 13.26 0.41 -2.47
N ALA A 89 12.16 0.77 -3.13
CA ALA A 89 11.64 2.13 -3.09
C ALA A 89 11.16 2.52 -1.67
N ALA A 90 11.35 3.78 -1.28
CA ALA A 90 10.86 4.31 -0.01
C ALA A 90 9.47 4.94 -0.17
N ILE A 91 8.47 4.43 0.56
CA ILE A 91 7.14 5.05 0.69
C ILE A 91 7.03 5.67 2.07
N VAL A 92 6.67 6.95 2.15
CA VAL A 92 6.54 7.66 3.45
C VAL A 92 5.11 8.09 3.69
N ARG A 93 4.54 7.74 4.85
CA ARG A 93 3.22 8.23 5.26
C ARG A 93 3.28 9.73 5.60
N LEU A 94 2.39 10.54 5.02
CA LEU A 94 2.35 11.98 5.27
C LEU A 94 1.40 12.39 6.39
N ASN A 95 0.32 11.64 6.61
CA ASN A 95 -0.71 12.02 7.58
C ASN A 95 -0.94 10.96 8.66
N PHE A 96 -1.46 11.44 9.78
CA PHE A 96 -1.89 10.65 10.93
C PHE A 96 -3.41 10.71 11.04
N ASN A 97 -4.02 9.63 11.52
CA ASN A 97 -5.40 9.62 11.95
C ASN A 97 -5.49 9.00 13.36
N SER A 98 -6.19 9.67 14.27
CA SER A 98 -6.33 9.20 15.66
C SER A 98 -6.96 7.81 15.79
N VAL A 99 -7.72 7.35 14.78
CA VAL A 99 -8.36 6.02 14.76
C VAL A 99 -7.37 4.86 14.78
N PHE A 100 -6.12 5.11 14.38
CA PHE A 100 -5.06 4.09 14.40
C PHE A 100 -4.56 3.74 15.80
N CYS A 101 -4.83 4.59 16.80
CA CYS A 101 -4.44 4.33 18.18
C CYS A 101 -5.47 3.42 18.86
N PHE A 102 -5.54 2.16 18.39
CA PHE A 102 -6.59 1.20 18.75
C PHE A 102 -6.69 0.97 20.26
N HIS A 103 -5.55 0.97 20.96
CA HIS A 103 -5.47 0.80 22.41
C HIS A 103 -6.12 1.93 23.21
N TRP A 104 -6.29 3.11 22.61
CA TRP A 104 -6.90 4.28 23.25
C TRP A 104 -8.38 4.47 22.91
N LYS A 105 -8.95 3.59 22.08
CA LYS A 105 -10.39 3.56 21.74
C LYS A 105 -10.93 4.90 21.20
N TYR A 106 -10.10 5.64 20.47
CA TYR A 106 -10.53 6.87 19.81
C TYR A 106 -11.48 6.59 18.64
N SER A 107 -12.56 7.37 18.55
CA SER A 107 -13.59 7.21 17.51
C SER A 107 -13.75 8.43 16.60
N GLN A 108 -13.34 9.62 17.06
CA GLN A 108 -13.50 10.87 16.29
C GLN A 108 -12.68 10.94 15.00
N SER A 109 -11.68 10.07 14.86
CA SER A 109 -10.86 9.90 13.65
C SER A 109 -10.26 11.22 13.13
N ILE A 110 -9.64 11.97 14.03
CA ILE A 110 -9.05 13.28 13.75
C ILE A 110 -7.81 13.09 12.88
N ILE A 111 -7.81 13.71 11.69
CA ILE A 111 -6.68 13.68 10.78
C ILE A 111 -5.74 14.85 11.05
N SER A 112 -4.45 14.61 10.92
CA SER A 112 -3.43 15.66 10.94
C SER A 112 -2.36 15.38 9.90
N ASN A 113 -1.85 16.44 9.25
CA ASN A 113 -0.69 16.32 8.40
C ASN A 113 0.57 16.29 9.26
N LEU A 114 1.44 15.30 9.04
CA LEU A 114 2.71 15.16 9.76
C LEU A 114 3.86 15.82 9.01
N TRP A 115 3.94 15.60 7.69
CA TRP A 115 5.00 16.11 6.81
C TRP A 115 4.42 16.73 5.56
N ARG A 116 5.13 17.72 5.02
CA ARG A 116 4.86 18.27 3.69
C ARG A 116 5.44 17.34 2.63
N ALA A 117 4.86 17.35 1.44
CA ALA A 117 5.35 16.54 0.33
C ALA A 117 6.78 16.90 -0.07
N GLU A 118 7.13 18.19 -0.01
CA GLU A 118 8.49 18.69 -0.25
C GLU A 118 9.50 18.11 0.73
N GLU A 119 9.13 17.95 2.00
CA GLU A 119 9.99 17.38 3.05
C GLU A 119 10.22 15.88 2.79
N ALA A 120 9.18 15.15 2.42
CA ALA A 120 9.30 13.75 2.03
C ALA A 120 10.18 13.57 0.77
N ALA A 121 10.01 14.44 -0.23
CA ALA A 121 10.85 14.43 -1.44
C ALA A 121 12.32 14.70 -1.10
N ALA A 122 12.59 15.72 -0.28
CA ALA A 122 13.94 16.07 0.16
C ALA A 122 14.60 14.97 1.00
N ALA A 123 13.81 14.25 1.80
CA ALA A 123 14.28 13.11 2.59
C ALA A 123 14.57 11.84 1.74
N GLY A 124 14.20 11.85 0.45
CA GLY A 124 14.48 10.74 -0.47
C GLY A 124 13.31 9.77 -0.68
N ALA A 125 12.06 10.16 -0.39
CA ALA A 125 10.91 9.33 -0.69
C ALA A 125 10.74 9.11 -2.21
N ASP A 126 10.38 7.89 -2.59
CA ASP A 126 9.98 7.53 -3.96
C ASP A 126 8.46 7.59 -4.14
N ALA A 127 7.70 7.47 -3.06
CA ALA A 127 6.26 7.66 -3.03
C ALA A 127 5.82 8.13 -1.65
N VAL A 128 4.58 8.58 -1.56
CA VAL A 128 3.97 8.94 -0.27
C VAL A 128 2.70 8.16 -0.03
N LEU A 129 2.41 7.86 1.22
CA LEU A 129 1.12 7.32 1.62
C LEU A 129 0.28 8.43 2.26
N VAL A 130 -0.97 8.54 1.82
CA VAL A 130 -1.96 9.43 2.42
C VAL A 130 -3.18 8.59 2.76
N CYS A 131 -3.64 8.67 4.01
CA CYS A 131 -4.80 7.95 4.48
C CYS A 131 -6.07 8.82 4.42
N LEU A 132 -7.19 8.22 4.06
CA LEU A 132 -8.53 8.78 4.20
C LEU A 132 -9.37 7.88 5.12
N THR A 133 -10.05 8.51 6.07
CA THR A 133 -11.04 7.87 6.94
C THR A 133 -12.30 8.71 6.91
N LEU A 134 -13.44 8.05 6.68
CA LEU A 134 -14.77 8.67 6.64
C LEU A 134 -15.71 7.89 7.56
N ARG A 135 -16.98 8.31 7.61
CA ARG A 135 -18.01 7.76 8.50
C ARG A 135 -17.57 7.82 9.96
N THR A 136 -17.00 8.97 10.33
CA THR A 136 -16.46 9.24 11.66
C THR A 136 -17.54 9.59 12.69
N GLY A 137 -18.80 9.74 12.23
CA GLY A 137 -19.91 10.27 13.02
C GLY A 137 -19.97 11.80 13.04
N SER A 138 -19.09 12.49 12.31
CA SER A 138 -19.07 13.94 12.16
C SER A 138 -18.84 14.32 10.70
N GLU A 139 -19.85 14.92 10.05
CA GLU A 139 -19.74 15.40 8.67
C GLU A 139 -18.63 16.44 8.50
N ALA A 140 -18.41 17.28 9.52
CA ALA A 140 -17.32 18.25 9.52
C ALA A 140 -15.94 17.57 9.52
N SER A 141 -15.78 16.50 10.31
CA SER A 141 -14.54 15.70 10.30
C SER A 141 -14.35 14.97 8.97
N ASP A 142 -15.40 14.36 8.43
CA ASP A 142 -15.36 13.65 7.14
C ASP A 142 -14.98 14.61 6.00
N ALA A 143 -15.60 15.78 5.94
CA ALA A 143 -15.28 16.82 4.95
C ALA A 143 -13.82 17.28 5.11
N LYS A 144 -13.35 17.48 6.35
CA LYS A 144 -11.96 17.87 6.61
C LYS A 144 -10.98 16.78 6.19
N ASN A 145 -11.30 15.52 6.43
CA ASN A 145 -10.47 14.38 6.05
C ASN A 145 -10.32 14.29 4.52
N ALA A 146 -11.41 14.49 3.78
CA ALA A 146 -11.38 14.55 2.32
C ALA A 146 -10.56 15.75 1.80
N GLU A 147 -10.70 16.94 2.43
CA GLU A 147 -9.91 18.13 2.09
C GLU A 147 -8.40 17.89 2.27
N VAL A 148 -8.01 17.32 3.42
CA VAL A 148 -6.60 17.01 3.73
C VAL A 148 -6.04 15.99 2.74
N PHE A 149 -6.80 14.94 2.43
CA PHE A 149 -6.39 13.93 1.45
C PHE A 149 -6.12 14.57 0.08
N SER A 150 -7.11 15.31 -0.46
CA SER A 150 -7.00 15.95 -1.77
C SER A 150 -5.85 16.95 -1.84
N ARG A 151 -5.64 17.75 -0.79
CA ARG A 151 -4.54 18.71 -0.72
C ARG A 151 -3.18 18.02 -0.75
N LEU A 152 -3.00 16.96 0.03
CA LEU A 152 -1.74 16.20 0.06
C LEU A 152 -1.46 15.50 -1.27
N CYS A 153 -2.49 15.01 -1.97
CA CYS A 153 -2.33 14.51 -3.34
C CYS A 153 -1.77 15.59 -4.27
N GLN A 154 -2.37 16.77 -4.27
CA GLN A 154 -1.93 17.89 -5.12
C GLN A 154 -0.49 18.32 -4.79
N ASP A 155 -0.14 18.42 -3.50
CA ASP A 155 1.20 18.80 -3.06
C ASP A 155 2.25 17.75 -3.44
N ALA A 156 1.94 16.45 -3.25
CA ALA A 156 2.80 15.35 -3.70
C ALA A 156 3.02 15.36 -5.21
N HIS A 157 1.95 15.59 -5.98
CA HIS A 157 2.03 15.65 -7.42
C HIS A 157 2.87 16.82 -7.92
N ARG A 158 2.81 17.98 -7.24
CA ARG A 158 3.62 19.16 -7.57
C ARG A 158 5.12 18.90 -7.48
N VAL A 159 5.55 18.02 -6.57
CA VAL A 159 6.96 17.62 -6.40
C VAL A 159 7.29 16.30 -7.11
N GLY A 160 6.36 15.75 -7.88
CA GLY A 160 6.56 14.54 -8.67
C GLY A 160 6.58 13.24 -7.86
N LEU A 161 5.96 13.21 -6.67
CA LEU A 161 5.79 12.01 -5.87
C LEU A 161 4.44 11.34 -6.19
N PRO A 162 4.40 10.04 -6.50
CA PRO A 162 3.15 9.28 -6.60
C PRO A 162 2.56 9.03 -5.21
N VAL A 163 1.23 8.92 -5.16
CA VAL A 163 0.46 8.75 -3.92
C VAL A 163 -0.13 7.36 -3.81
N LEU A 164 0.27 6.63 -2.77
CA LEU A 164 -0.43 5.48 -2.23
C LEU A 164 -1.60 5.95 -1.36
N GLY A 165 -2.82 5.89 -1.89
CA GLY A 165 -4.02 6.18 -1.12
C GLY A 165 -4.38 5.01 -0.21
N GLU A 166 -4.48 5.23 1.10
CA GLU A 166 -5.00 4.23 2.04
C GLU A 166 -6.41 4.60 2.45
N TYR A 167 -7.37 3.69 2.28
CA TYR A 167 -8.69 3.88 2.86
C TYR A 167 -8.77 3.07 4.14
N PHE A 168 -8.98 3.75 5.27
CA PHE A 168 -9.10 3.11 6.57
C PHE A 168 -10.49 3.35 7.16
N PRO A 169 -11.39 2.34 7.15
CA PRO A 169 -12.73 2.47 7.69
C PRO A 169 -12.71 2.56 9.22
N SER A 170 -13.34 3.60 9.77
CA SER A 170 -13.45 3.79 11.22
C SER A 170 -14.33 2.70 11.85
N GLY A 171 -13.97 2.18 13.03
CA GLY A 171 -14.80 1.16 13.70
C GLY A 171 -15.07 -0.10 12.88
N HIS A 172 -14.14 -0.50 12.00
CA HIS A 172 -14.36 -1.64 11.08
C HIS A 172 -14.68 -2.96 11.78
N LEU A 173 -14.19 -3.18 13.01
CA LEU A 173 -14.43 -4.39 13.79
C LEU A 173 -15.90 -4.55 14.24
N SER A 174 -16.70 -3.48 14.21
CA SER A 174 -18.11 -3.52 14.61
C SER A 174 -19.08 -3.57 13.42
N LYS A 175 -18.58 -3.67 12.19
CA LYS A 175 -19.39 -3.66 10.97
C LYS A 175 -19.73 -5.07 10.51
N THR A 176 -20.90 -5.22 9.92
CA THR A 176 -21.21 -6.44 9.15
C THR A 176 -20.29 -6.52 7.92
N GLN A 177 -20.18 -7.72 7.34
CA GLN A 177 -19.34 -7.93 6.16
C GLN A 177 -19.76 -7.06 4.97
N ASP A 178 -21.06 -6.85 4.77
CA ASP A 178 -21.58 -6.03 3.67
C ASP A 178 -21.40 -4.54 3.93
N GLU A 179 -21.67 -4.04 5.14
CA GLU A 179 -21.41 -2.63 5.47
C GLU A 179 -19.94 -2.28 5.34
N PHE A 180 -19.05 -3.17 5.78
CA PHE A 180 -17.61 -3.02 5.63
C PHE A 180 -17.21 -3.00 4.15
N HIS A 181 -17.76 -3.90 3.34
CA HIS A 181 -17.48 -3.94 1.91
C HIS A 181 -17.93 -2.65 1.19
N GLU A 182 -19.19 -2.25 1.36
CA GLU A 182 -19.75 -1.05 0.69
C GLU A 182 -18.95 0.21 1.05
N GLU A 183 -18.57 0.35 2.32
CA GLU A 183 -17.76 1.49 2.76
C GLU A 183 -16.37 1.48 2.15
N VAL A 184 -15.71 0.32 2.09
CA VAL A 184 -14.39 0.19 1.45
C VAL A 184 -14.47 0.44 -0.05
N LEU A 185 -15.52 -0.04 -0.73
CA LEU A 185 -15.75 0.20 -2.15
C LEU A 185 -15.89 1.69 -2.47
N ILE A 186 -16.77 2.39 -1.75
CA ILE A 186 -16.97 3.84 -1.89
C ILE A 186 -15.67 4.57 -1.57
N GLY A 187 -15.01 4.22 -0.46
CA GLY A 187 -13.76 4.82 -0.03
C GLY A 187 -12.64 4.69 -1.08
N CYS A 188 -12.46 3.51 -1.67
CA CYS A 188 -11.46 3.30 -2.72
C CYS A 188 -11.77 4.11 -3.98
N ARG A 189 -13.05 4.19 -4.39
CA ARG A 189 -13.45 5.04 -5.51
C ARG A 189 -13.16 6.51 -5.23
N MET A 190 -13.41 6.98 -4.01
CA MET A 190 -13.09 8.35 -3.60
C MET A 190 -11.59 8.61 -3.65
N LEU A 191 -10.74 7.71 -3.14
CA LEU A 191 -9.29 7.85 -3.24
C LEU A 191 -8.82 8.04 -4.68
N PHE A 192 -9.36 7.23 -5.61
CA PHE A 192 -9.03 7.31 -7.03
C PHE A 192 -9.41 8.68 -7.62
N GLU A 193 -10.65 9.13 -7.42
CA GLU A 193 -11.14 10.43 -7.94
C GLU A 193 -10.43 11.63 -7.29
N LEU A 194 -9.98 11.49 -6.04
CA LEU A 194 -9.23 12.54 -5.33
C LEU A 194 -7.74 12.59 -5.68
N GLY A 195 -7.25 11.66 -6.52
CA GLY A 195 -5.91 11.72 -7.10
C GLY A 195 -4.90 10.72 -6.54
N ALA A 196 -5.33 9.59 -5.96
CA ALA A 196 -4.41 8.48 -5.69
C ALA A 196 -3.85 7.89 -7.00
N ASP A 197 -2.59 7.47 -6.99
CA ASP A 197 -1.93 6.83 -8.15
C ASP A 197 -2.00 5.29 -8.04
N PHE A 198 -2.11 4.78 -6.82
CA PHE A 198 -2.37 3.39 -6.46
C PHE A 198 -2.96 3.35 -5.05
N ILE A 199 -3.66 2.28 -4.69
CA ILE A 199 -4.45 2.21 -3.45
C ILE A 199 -3.99 1.04 -2.58
N LYS A 200 -4.02 1.23 -1.26
CA LYS A 200 -3.88 0.20 -0.24
C LYS A 200 -5.22 0.04 0.47
N THR A 201 -5.76 -1.17 0.51
CA THR A 201 -7.06 -1.41 1.17
C THR A 201 -7.24 -2.85 1.66
N PHE A 202 -8.32 -3.09 2.39
CA PHE A 202 -8.68 -4.38 2.99
C PHE A 202 -9.22 -5.38 1.99
N HIS A 203 -8.93 -6.67 2.18
CA HIS A 203 -9.61 -7.76 1.46
C HIS A 203 -11.05 -7.92 2.00
N THR A 204 -12.04 -7.65 1.16
CA THR A 204 -13.48 -7.77 1.49
C THR A 204 -14.12 -8.98 0.81
N SER A 205 -15.34 -9.37 1.19
CA SER A 205 -16.10 -10.48 0.55
C SER A 205 -16.16 -10.38 -0.98
N ARG A 206 -16.45 -9.20 -1.50
CA ARG A 206 -16.64 -8.93 -2.94
C ARG A 206 -15.48 -8.11 -3.51
N PHE A 207 -14.24 -8.45 -3.13
CA PHE A 207 -13.05 -7.63 -3.46
C PHE A 207 -12.86 -7.33 -4.95
N ARG A 208 -13.34 -8.21 -5.85
CA ARG A 208 -13.33 -7.97 -7.31
C ARG A 208 -14.12 -6.72 -7.73
N GLU A 209 -15.18 -6.37 -7.01
CA GLU A 209 -15.94 -5.14 -7.27
C GLU A 209 -15.05 -3.91 -7.01
N ILE A 210 -14.22 -3.96 -5.96
CA ILE A 210 -13.26 -2.90 -5.64
C ILE A 210 -12.17 -2.82 -6.71
N THR A 211 -11.52 -3.95 -7.03
CA THR A 211 -10.39 -3.96 -7.98
C THR A 211 -10.78 -3.60 -9.40
N SER A 212 -12.04 -3.80 -9.79
CA SER A 212 -12.57 -3.38 -11.09
C SER A 212 -13.13 -1.96 -11.11
N SER A 213 -13.37 -1.33 -9.95
CA SER A 213 -13.96 0.02 -9.85
C SER A 213 -12.99 1.18 -10.11
N CYS A 214 -11.67 0.92 -10.06
CA CYS A 214 -10.63 1.94 -10.15
C CYS A 214 -9.62 1.58 -11.26
N ALA A 215 -9.26 2.52 -12.13
CA ALA A 215 -8.31 2.28 -13.23
C ALA A 215 -6.82 2.33 -12.80
N ILE A 216 -6.56 2.18 -11.49
CA ILE A 216 -5.25 2.20 -10.85
C ILE A 216 -5.04 0.93 -10.02
N PRO A 217 -3.80 0.51 -9.73
CA PRO A 217 -3.54 -0.71 -8.98
C PRO A 217 -4.09 -0.63 -7.56
N ILE A 218 -4.80 -1.69 -7.14
CA ILE A 218 -5.26 -1.89 -5.76
C ILE A 218 -4.39 -2.93 -5.10
N LEU A 219 -3.67 -2.57 -4.05
CA LEU A 219 -2.86 -3.45 -3.22
C LEU A 219 -3.64 -3.88 -1.98
N GLY A 220 -3.73 -5.19 -1.77
CA GLY A 220 -4.39 -5.75 -0.60
C GLY A 220 -3.49 -5.74 0.63
N LEU A 221 -4.00 -5.28 1.76
CA LEU A 221 -3.26 -5.31 3.02
C LEU A 221 -3.34 -6.66 3.72
N GLY A 222 -2.30 -6.99 4.48
CA GLY A 222 -2.22 -8.26 5.24
C GLY A 222 -3.09 -8.31 6.51
N ALA A 223 -3.61 -7.17 6.95
CA ALA A 223 -4.40 -6.98 8.18
C ALA A 223 -3.68 -7.53 9.43
N GLU A 224 -4.36 -8.38 10.19
CA GLU A 224 -3.84 -9.05 11.39
C GLU A 224 -2.81 -10.14 11.05
N LYS A 225 -1.93 -10.43 12.02
CA LYS A 225 -0.99 -11.55 11.90
C LYS A 225 -1.79 -12.84 11.80
N LYS A 226 -1.53 -13.63 10.75
CA LYS A 226 -2.11 -14.96 10.58
C LYS A 226 -1.37 -16.01 11.41
N PRO A 227 -2.03 -17.11 11.79
CA PRO A 227 -1.44 -18.16 12.62
C PRO A 227 -0.17 -18.75 12.01
N THR A 228 -0.17 -19.02 10.70
CA THR A 228 0.98 -19.57 9.97
C THR A 228 1.45 -18.66 8.85
N ASP A 229 2.63 -18.93 8.29
CA ASP A 229 3.15 -18.21 7.13
C ASP A 229 2.32 -18.60 5.88
N LEU A 230 1.95 -19.88 5.74
CA LEU A 230 1.07 -20.38 4.70
C LEU A 230 -0.30 -19.69 4.69
N ASP A 231 -0.91 -19.43 5.85
CA ASP A 231 -2.20 -18.71 5.93
C ASP A 231 -2.10 -17.28 5.38
N ALA A 232 -0.98 -16.61 5.66
CA ALA A 232 -0.71 -15.27 5.15
C ALA A 232 -0.42 -15.30 3.64
N LEU A 233 0.33 -16.28 3.15
CA LEU A 233 0.55 -16.49 1.72
C LEU A 233 -0.75 -16.83 0.98
N ALA A 234 -1.64 -17.61 1.60
CA ALA A 234 -2.95 -17.93 1.04
C ALA A 234 -3.85 -16.67 0.95
N LEU A 235 -3.68 -15.70 1.84
CA LEU A 235 -4.33 -14.39 1.71
C LEU A 235 -3.78 -13.64 0.49
N ALA A 236 -2.47 -13.62 0.28
CA ALA A 236 -1.87 -13.00 -0.91
C ALA A 236 -2.37 -13.67 -2.20
N GLU A 237 -2.43 -15.01 -2.23
CA GLU A 237 -2.98 -15.76 -3.38
C GLU A 237 -4.44 -15.38 -3.67
N ARG A 238 -5.29 -15.29 -2.64
CA ARG A 238 -6.69 -14.84 -2.79
C ARG A 238 -6.80 -13.41 -3.30
N LEU A 239 -6.02 -12.49 -2.73
CA LEU A 239 -5.96 -11.09 -3.19
C LEU A 239 -5.64 -11.00 -4.68
N MET A 240 -4.61 -11.74 -5.13
CA MET A 240 -4.24 -11.78 -6.54
C MET A 240 -5.32 -12.41 -7.41
N ALA A 241 -5.96 -13.49 -6.94
CA ALA A 241 -7.08 -14.13 -7.62
C ALA A 241 -8.31 -13.19 -7.75
N ASP A 242 -8.45 -12.22 -6.84
CA ASP A 242 -9.49 -11.20 -6.85
C ASP A 242 -9.08 -9.91 -7.57
N GLY A 243 -7.99 -9.94 -8.34
CA GLY A 243 -7.59 -8.84 -9.22
C GLY A 243 -6.72 -7.76 -8.55
N ALA A 244 -6.14 -8.03 -7.38
CA ALA A 244 -5.20 -7.10 -6.77
C ALA A 244 -3.99 -6.84 -7.69
N GLY A 245 -3.48 -5.60 -7.66
CA GLY A 245 -2.19 -5.21 -8.20
C GLY A 245 -1.02 -5.57 -7.27
N GLY A 246 -1.20 -6.47 -6.30
CA GLY A 246 -0.18 -6.83 -5.32
C GLY A 246 -0.63 -6.63 -3.88
N VAL A 247 0.35 -6.47 -2.98
CA VAL A 247 0.12 -6.55 -1.53
C VAL A 247 0.89 -5.51 -0.73
N VAL A 248 0.33 -5.10 0.41
CA VAL A 248 1.02 -4.30 1.44
C VAL A 248 0.97 -5.05 2.78
N PHE A 249 2.01 -5.80 3.11
CA PHE A 249 2.03 -6.65 4.30
C PHE A 249 2.99 -6.09 5.36
N GLY A 250 2.52 -5.96 6.60
CA GLY A 250 3.34 -5.52 7.74
C GLY A 250 3.68 -6.69 8.66
N ARG A 251 2.88 -6.84 9.74
CA ARG A 251 3.07 -7.86 10.78
C ARG A 251 3.28 -9.28 10.23
N ASN A 252 2.56 -9.69 9.18
CA ASN A 252 2.74 -11.01 8.55
C ASN A 252 4.15 -11.24 7.99
N VAL A 253 4.82 -10.21 7.49
CA VAL A 253 6.20 -10.31 6.98
C VAL A 253 7.18 -10.25 8.14
N VAL A 254 7.04 -9.24 9.00
CA VAL A 254 8.02 -8.95 10.06
C VAL A 254 8.09 -10.05 11.12
N GLN A 255 6.96 -10.69 11.39
CA GLN A 255 6.83 -11.75 12.38
C GLN A 255 6.81 -13.15 11.74
N ALA A 256 7.14 -13.28 10.46
CA ALA A 256 7.32 -14.57 9.80
C ALA A 256 8.50 -15.33 10.40
N SER A 257 8.50 -16.65 10.19
CA SER A 257 9.62 -17.52 10.59
C SER A 257 10.95 -17.07 9.97
N ASN A 258 10.91 -16.63 8.70
CA ASN A 258 12.02 -16.01 7.99
C ASN A 258 11.51 -14.86 7.11
N PRO A 259 11.64 -13.59 7.55
CA PRO A 259 11.08 -12.44 6.83
C PRO A 259 11.54 -12.30 5.38
N LYS A 260 12.83 -12.54 5.10
CA LYS A 260 13.38 -12.47 3.73
C LYS A 260 12.77 -13.54 2.84
N ALA A 261 12.75 -14.80 3.31
CA ALA A 261 12.17 -15.91 2.57
C ALA A 261 10.66 -15.70 2.34
N PHE A 262 9.96 -15.13 3.33
CA PHE A 262 8.54 -14.79 3.22
C PHE A 262 8.28 -13.74 2.14
N VAL A 263 9.09 -12.68 2.06
CA VAL A 263 8.96 -11.69 0.97
C VAL A 263 9.25 -12.34 -0.39
N CYS A 264 10.26 -13.19 -0.51
CA CYS A 264 10.50 -13.93 -1.76
C CYS A 264 9.31 -14.83 -2.14
N ALA A 265 8.64 -15.44 -1.16
CA ALA A 265 7.42 -16.21 -1.39
C ALA A 265 6.25 -15.31 -1.85
N LEU A 266 6.12 -14.09 -1.31
CA LEU A 266 5.16 -13.11 -1.82
C LEU A 266 5.47 -12.70 -3.26
N GLN A 267 6.74 -12.52 -3.62
CA GLN A 267 7.15 -12.21 -5.00
C GLN A 267 6.74 -13.34 -5.96
N ASP A 268 6.97 -14.60 -5.60
CA ASP A 268 6.54 -15.77 -6.38
C ASP A 268 5.02 -15.76 -6.62
N ILE A 269 4.21 -15.35 -5.64
CA ILE A 269 2.75 -15.30 -5.79
C ILE A 269 2.32 -14.09 -6.62
N VAL A 270 2.80 -12.90 -6.28
CA VAL A 270 2.36 -11.63 -6.85
C VAL A 270 2.87 -11.46 -8.29
N LYS A 271 4.14 -11.75 -8.55
CA LYS A 271 4.76 -11.55 -9.86
C LYS A 271 4.59 -12.78 -10.75
N ASP A 272 4.84 -13.96 -10.20
CA ASP A 272 4.90 -15.20 -11.02
C ASP A 272 3.62 -16.04 -10.98
N GLY A 273 2.60 -15.63 -10.22
CA GLY A 273 1.32 -16.33 -10.14
C GLY A 273 1.43 -17.73 -9.52
N ARG A 274 2.42 -17.97 -8.66
CA ARG A 274 2.55 -19.24 -7.94
C ARG A 274 1.50 -19.37 -6.84
N THR A 275 1.16 -20.60 -6.50
CA THR A 275 0.25 -20.88 -5.38
C THR A 275 0.95 -20.70 -4.04
N ALA A 276 0.20 -20.40 -2.98
CA ALA A 276 0.75 -20.21 -1.64
C ALA A 276 1.49 -21.47 -1.15
N ARG A 277 0.94 -22.65 -1.42
CA ARG A 277 1.58 -23.94 -1.08
C ARG A 277 2.92 -24.15 -1.79
N TYR A 278 3.00 -23.79 -3.07
CA TYR A 278 4.27 -23.89 -3.81
C TYR A 278 5.31 -22.94 -3.22
N ALA A 279 4.94 -21.68 -3.01
CA ALA A 279 5.83 -20.65 -2.49
C ALA A 279 6.32 -21.01 -1.06
N ALA A 280 5.41 -21.42 -0.18
CA ALA A 280 5.76 -21.86 1.17
C ALA A 280 6.76 -23.03 1.16
N LYS A 281 6.51 -24.05 0.32
CA LYS A 281 7.40 -25.21 0.19
C LYS A 281 8.78 -24.82 -0.34
N LYS A 282 8.84 -23.99 -1.39
CA LYS A 282 10.09 -23.53 -2.01
C LYS A 282 10.98 -22.75 -1.03
N HIS A 283 10.36 -21.96 -0.16
CA HIS A 283 11.06 -21.08 0.78
C HIS A 283 11.14 -21.62 2.22
N HIS A 284 10.72 -22.87 2.45
CA HIS A 284 10.73 -23.54 3.75
C HIS A 284 9.95 -22.78 4.86
N LEU A 285 8.77 -22.27 4.52
CA LEU A 285 7.89 -21.52 5.42
C LEU A 285 6.81 -22.43 6.03
N SER A 286 6.38 -22.09 7.25
CA SER A 286 5.41 -22.85 8.05
C SER A 286 3.95 -22.69 7.63
#